data_AF-A0A369LTD8-F1
#
_entry.id   AF-A0A369LTD8-F1
#
_cell.length_a   1.000
_cell.length_b   1.000
_cell.length_c   1.000
_cell.angle_alpha   90.00
_cell.angle_beta   90.00
_cell.angle_gamma   90.00
#
_symmetry.space_group_name_H-M   'P 1'
#
loop_
_entity.id
_entity.type
_entity.pdbx_description
1 polymer ?
#
loop_
_entity_poly.entity_id
_entity_poly.type
_entity_poly.pdbx_seq_one_letter_code
_entity_poly.pdbx_strand_id
1 'polypeptide(L)'
;MDKSGLEKMKKTSILEQKNILSDKVHLFAYLAVYKCVLSACYEFVLVPLYGYRGYFVEWNALDTLLSWGLLMLLVALAPYDKKRPSFYLYLVSVLLFYLPVNTYAPMTSHNMTYCILVTICLVLVGVIVMLKSGQLTIRVRNPRFVFDIFLVAAILVTVYVLIKTGGVRISLFDLFNSEAVYDVRSESLGLSGVESYIFAWVGDAILPFLTVYYFMKKSYFKVAAAVFLMVVQFMITSLKSYVFFLGFILLACIAMRSKAGFVKMFIGALCAMQFISFLLYEVFDVNLVGLTLDRLIFEGAKNQHWYYDFFQSADFLYWSNGFIGKILGFPYAYSVPIEQVVSYHMSGVGYGANSNMFSDAYAQLGLWGMFLYSAVYALILLLVDATSARLPVPVPVMVFMPMASILLDNSLLTTILTCGLFWIPLMLAIWNGGSSLQDADYAQKVQGVLTGNERQMHAHGHTAHAPEVR
;
A
#
# COMPACT_ATOMS: atom_id res chain seq x y z
N MET A 1 -42.55 1.99 22.69
CA MET A 1 -41.57 2.98 22.19
C MET A 1 -42.34 4.27 21.92
N ASP A 2 -42.10 5.33 22.69
CA ASP A 2 -42.82 6.61 22.56
C ASP A 2 -42.51 7.28 21.20
N LYS A 3 -43.51 7.94 20.59
CA LYS A 3 -43.40 8.74 19.36
C LYS A 3 -42.25 9.75 19.44
N SER A 4 -41.99 10.32 20.62
CA SER A 4 -40.85 11.24 20.85
C SER A 4 -39.49 10.57 20.63
N GLY A 5 -39.33 9.31 21.04
CA GLY A 5 -38.12 8.52 20.83
C GLY A 5 -37.91 8.13 19.36
N LEU A 6 -39.00 7.88 18.63
CA LEU A 6 -38.95 7.56 17.20
C LEU A 6 -38.56 8.78 16.34
N GLU A 7 -39.07 9.97 16.67
CA GLU A 7 -38.66 11.23 16.02
C GLU A 7 -37.21 11.60 16.31
N LYS A 8 -36.75 11.40 17.55
CA LYS A 8 -35.36 11.66 17.93
C LYS A 8 -34.39 10.74 17.17
N MET A 9 -34.70 9.45 17.06
CA MET A 9 -33.90 8.51 16.25
C MET A 9 -33.90 8.89 14.76
N LYS A 10 -35.06 9.28 14.19
CA LYS A 10 -35.13 9.75 12.80
C LYS A 10 -34.29 10.99 12.57
N LYS A 11 -34.35 11.99 13.46
CA LYS A 11 -33.52 13.21 13.36
C LYS A 11 -32.03 12.90 13.44
N THR A 12 -31.60 12.04 14.37
CA THR A 12 -30.19 11.61 14.47
C THR A 12 -29.71 10.90 13.22
N SER A 13 -30.51 9.97 12.67
CA SER A 13 -30.19 9.26 11.42
C SER A 13 -30.06 10.20 10.22
N ILE A 14 -30.96 11.19 10.09
CA ILE A 14 -30.91 12.20 9.02
C ILE A 14 -29.65 13.08 9.15
N LEU A 15 -29.30 13.48 10.38
CA LEU A 15 -28.08 14.26 10.66
C LEU A 15 -26.80 13.47 10.33
N GLU A 16 -26.75 12.19 10.70
CA GLU A 16 -25.63 11.30 10.37
C GLU A 16 -25.48 11.12 8.85
N GLN A 17 -26.58 10.89 8.12
CA GLN A 17 -26.57 10.79 6.66
C GLN A 17 -26.11 12.09 5.99
N LYS A 18 -26.59 13.25 6.48
CA LYS A 18 -26.17 14.56 5.96
C LYS A 18 -24.66 14.81 6.19
N ASN A 19 -24.14 14.40 7.35
CA ASN A 19 -22.72 14.51 7.64
C ASN A 19 -21.88 13.61 6.73
N ILE A 20 -22.30 12.35 6.51
CA ILE A 20 -21.59 11.43 5.59
C ILE A 20 -21.59 11.97 4.16
N LEU A 21 -22.71 12.50 3.68
CA LEU A 21 -22.79 13.09 2.34
C LEU A 21 -21.85 14.28 2.19
N SER A 22 -21.87 15.21 3.15
CA SER A 22 -20.96 16.36 3.16
C SER A 22 -19.50 15.90 3.15
N ASP A 23 -19.17 14.91 3.97
CA ASP A 23 -17.85 14.32 4.06
C ASP A 23 -17.39 13.68 2.74
N LYS A 24 -18.28 12.97 2.04
CA LYS A 24 -18.01 12.41 0.70
C LYS A 24 -17.81 13.49 -0.36
N VAL A 25 -18.52 14.62 -0.28
CA VAL A 25 -18.29 15.77 -1.16
C VAL A 25 -16.89 16.36 -0.93
N HIS A 26 -16.46 16.51 0.32
CA HIS A 26 -15.09 16.94 0.63
C HIS A 26 -14.05 15.94 0.12
N LEU A 27 -14.30 14.63 0.30
CA LEU A 27 -13.42 13.59 -0.23
C LEU A 27 -13.29 13.70 -1.76
N PHE A 28 -14.42 13.83 -2.48
CA PHE A 28 -14.41 14.03 -3.93
C PHE A 28 -13.60 15.28 -4.31
N ALA A 29 -13.78 16.40 -3.62
CA ALA A 29 -13.03 17.62 -3.88
C ALA A 29 -11.51 17.41 -3.71
N TYR A 30 -11.06 16.70 -2.67
CA TYR A 30 -9.64 16.40 -2.50
C TYR A 30 -9.08 15.49 -3.59
N LEU A 31 -9.82 14.45 -3.96
CA LEU A 31 -9.41 13.55 -5.06
C LEU A 31 -9.40 14.27 -6.41
N ALA A 32 -10.35 15.19 -6.63
CA ALA A 32 -10.42 16.04 -7.82
C ALA A 32 -9.19 16.95 -7.92
N VAL A 33 -8.80 17.61 -6.83
CA VAL A 33 -7.58 18.43 -6.78
C VAL A 33 -6.36 17.58 -7.14
N TYR A 34 -6.23 16.38 -6.56
CA TYR A 34 -5.12 15.50 -6.86
C TYR A 34 -5.10 15.05 -8.32
N LYS A 35 -6.25 14.65 -8.89
CA LYS A 35 -6.40 14.31 -10.31
C LYS A 35 -5.95 15.47 -11.21
N CYS A 36 -6.36 16.71 -10.92
CA CYS A 36 -5.92 17.89 -11.68
C CYS A 36 -4.41 18.12 -11.61
N VAL A 37 -3.82 17.95 -10.41
CA VAL A 37 -2.36 18.05 -10.23
C VAL A 37 -1.65 16.97 -11.05
N LEU A 38 -2.15 15.72 -11.03
CA LEU A 38 -1.60 14.63 -11.83
C LEU A 38 -1.70 14.91 -13.34
N SER A 39 -2.86 15.39 -13.82
CA SER A 39 -3.02 15.77 -15.24
C SER A 39 -2.01 16.85 -15.65
N ALA A 40 -1.87 17.90 -14.84
CA ALA A 40 -0.92 18.97 -15.12
C ALA A 40 0.53 18.46 -15.09
N CYS A 41 0.89 17.63 -14.11
CA CYS A 41 2.23 17.04 -14.04
C CYS A 41 2.51 16.12 -15.22
N TYR A 42 1.53 15.35 -15.69
CA TYR A 42 1.70 14.47 -16.84
C TYR A 42 1.99 15.28 -18.11
N GLU A 43 1.15 16.26 -18.43
CA GLU A 43 1.24 17.02 -19.67
C GLU A 43 2.43 17.99 -19.68
N PHE A 44 2.66 18.72 -18.59
CA PHE A 44 3.65 19.82 -18.58
C PHE A 44 5.02 19.42 -18.05
N VAL A 45 5.15 18.29 -17.35
CA VAL A 45 6.43 17.86 -16.77
C VAL A 45 6.85 16.50 -17.33
N LEU A 46 6.00 15.49 -17.23
CA LEU A 46 6.38 14.12 -17.60
C LEU A 46 6.59 13.96 -19.11
N VAL A 47 5.63 14.39 -19.93
CA VAL A 47 5.68 14.23 -21.39
C VAL A 47 6.87 14.97 -22.02
N PRO A 48 7.17 16.23 -21.66
CA PRO A 48 8.37 16.91 -22.16
C PRO A 48 9.67 16.19 -21.81
N LEU A 49 9.77 15.61 -20.61
CA LEU A 49 11.01 14.96 -20.14
C LEU A 49 11.16 13.50 -20.60
N TYR A 50 10.05 12.77 -20.70
CA TYR A 50 10.03 11.33 -20.92
C TYR A 50 9.24 10.92 -22.17
N GLY A 51 8.93 11.85 -23.08
CA GLY A 51 8.21 11.55 -24.32
C GLY A 51 8.84 10.43 -25.16
N TYR A 52 10.18 10.34 -25.15
CA TYR A 52 10.93 9.26 -25.80
C TYR A 52 10.63 7.85 -25.25
N ARG A 53 10.04 7.74 -24.05
CA ARG A 53 9.59 6.47 -23.44
C ARG A 53 8.13 6.11 -23.75
N GLY A 54 7.55 6.79 -24.74
CA GLY A 54 6.17 6.57 -25.19
C GLY A 54 5.12 7.28 -24.35
N TYR A 55 5.49 8.37 -23.65
CA TYR A 55 4.51 9.26 -23.03
C TYR A 55 4.07 10.31 -24.05
N PHE A 56 2.76 10.44 -24.25
CA PHE A 56 2.17 11.42 -25.15
C PHE A 56 0.82 11.90 -24.62
N VAL A 57 0.32 12.99 -25.18
CA VAL A 57 -0.99 13.59 -24.82
C VAL A 57 -1.88 13.62 -26.06
N GLU A 58 -3.02 12.95 -25.96
CA GLU A 58 -4.12 13.03 -26.91
C GLU A 58 -5.42 13.17 -26.14
N TRP A 59 -5.85 14.42 -25.93
CA TRP A 59 -7.04 14.73 -25.15
C TRP A 59 -8.32 14.33 -25.87
N ASN A 60 -9.17 13.56 -25.19
CA ASN A 60 -10.54 13.32 -25.61
C ASN A 60 -11.53 13.87 -24.57
N ALA A 61 -12.41 14.78 -25.00
CA ALA A 61 -13.37 15.46 -24.13
C ALA A 61 -14.41 14.50 -23.53
N LEU A 62 -14.88 13.51 -24.31
CA LEU A 62 -15.85 12.52 -23.84
C LEU A 62 -15.21 11.57 -22.82
N ASP A 63 -13.99 11.11 -23.10
CA ASP A 63 -13.24 10.25 -22.17
C ASP A 63 -12.89 11.00 -20.89
N THR A 64 -12.55 12.29 -21.01
CA THR A 64 -12.32 13.14 -19.83
C THR A 64 -13.58 13.24 -18.97
N LEU A 65 -14.73 13.55 -19.57
CA LEU A 65 -16.02 13.60 -18.87
C LEU A 65 -16.37 12.25 -18.22
N LEU A 66 -16.16 11.16 -18.95
CA LEU A 66 -16.37 9.80 -18.45
C LEU A 66 -15.46 9.50 -17.25
N SER A 67 -14.18 9.88 -17.31
CA SER A 67 -13.23 9.68 -16.20
C SER A 67 -13.67 10.38 -14.91
N TRP A 68 -14.25 11.59 -15.03
CA TRP A 68 -14.83 12.33 -13.90
C TRP A 68 -16.09 11.66 -13.36
N GLY A 69 -16.96 11.16 -14.26
CA GLY A 69 -18.14 10.38 -13.88
C GLY A 69 -17.77 9.10 -13.13
N LEU A 70 -16.75 8.37 -13.58
CA LEU A 70 -16.24 7.16 -12.91
C LEU A 70 -15.67 7.48 -11.52
N LEU A 71 -14.92 8.57 -11.37
CA LEU A 71 -14.42 9.01 -10.05
C LEU A 71 -15.58 9.39 -9.11
N MET A 72 -16.60 10.08 -9.61
CA MET A 72 -17.78 10.44 -8.83
C MET A 72 -18.56 9.19 -8.38
N LEU A 73 -18.75 8.23 -9.27
CA LEU A 73 -19.38 6.94 -8.96
C LEU A 73 -18.60 6.20 -7.87
N LEU A 74 -17.27 6.15 -7.99
CA LEU A 74 -16.40 5.49 -7.03
C LEU A 74 -16.53 6.12 -5.64
N VAL A 75 -16.49 7.45 -5.52
CA VAL A 75 -16.65 8.15 -4.23
C VAL A 75 -18.06 7.97 -3.65
N ALA A 76 -19.09 7.99 -4.50
CA ALA A 76 -20.46 7.77 -4.07
C ALA A 76 -20.64 6.40 -3.42
N LEU A 77 -20.03 5.35 -3.99
CA LEU A 77 -20.12 3.97 -3.51
C LEU A 77 -19.01 3.55 -2.54
N ALA A 78 -18.00 4.40 -2.32
CA ALA A 78 -16.90 4.10 -1.43
C ALA A 78 -17.38 3.82 0.02
N PRO A 79 -16.75 2.85 0.72
CA PRO A 79 -16.94 2.69 2.15
C PRO A 79 -16.53 3.98 2.85
N TYR A 80 -17.26 4.38 3.89
CA TYR A 80 -16.99 5.61 4.62
C TYR A 80 -17.14 5.40 6.14
N ASP A 81 -16.34 4.48 6.68
CA ASP A 81 -16.25 4.22 8.11
C ASP A 81 -14.83 4.51 8.62
N LYS A 82 -14.61 5.75 9.08
CA LYS A 82 -13.32 6.22 9.61
C LYS A 82 -12.83 5.47 10.86
N LYS A 83 -13.68 4.62 11.47
CA LYS A 83 -13.30 3.78 12.61
C LYS A 83 -12.65 2.47 12.18
N ARG A 84 -12.72 2.11 10.89
CA ARG A 84 -12.15 0.88 10.37
C ARG A 84 -10.87 1.14 9.60
N PRO A 85 -9.81 0.34 9.82
CA PRO A 85 -8.58 0.40 9.01
C PRO A 85 -8.86 0.22 7.51
N SER A 86 -9.74 -0.70 7.14
CA SER A 86 -10.10 -1.00 5.75
C SER A 86 -10.53 0.22 4.93
N PHE A 87 -11.16 1.22 5.56
CA PHE A 87 -11.48 2.50 4.91
C PHE A 87 -10.23 3.22 4.39
N TYR A 88 -9.20 3.34 5.24
CA TYR A 88 -7.96 4.04 4.87
C TYR A 88 -7.17 3.23 3.84
N LEU A 89 -7.14 1.91 3.98
CA LEU A 89 -6.44 1.03 3.04
C LEU A 89 -7.11 1.09 1.66
N TYR A 90 -8.45 1.05 1.62
CA TYR A 90 -9.22 1.28 0.40
C TYR A 90 -8.90 2.64 -0.22
N LEU A 91 -8.86 3.69 0.59
CA LEU A 91 -8.56 5.04 0.12
C LEU A 91 -7.14 5.14 -0.47
N VAL A 92 -6.14 4.52 0.16
CA VAL A 92 -4.77 4.47 -0.37
C VAL A 92 -4.75 3.77 -1.73
N SER A 93 -5.52 2.70 -1.91
CA SER A 93 -5.66 2.01 -3.20
C SER A 93 -6.33 2.91 -4.25
N VAL A 94 -7.30 3.74 -3.87
CA VAL A 94 -7.87 4.75 -4.77
C VAL A 94 -6.82 5.79 -5.17
N LEU A 95 -6.03 6.27 -4.21
CA LEU A 95 -5.03 7.31 -4.44
C LEU A 95 -3.86 6.84 -5.30
N LEU A 96 -3.39 5.62 -5.08
CA LEU A 96 -2.17 5.12 -5.68
C LEU A 96 -2.43 4.18 -6.87
N PHE A 97 -3.51 3.39 -6.89
CA PHE A 97 -3.80 2.45 -8.00
C PHE A 97 -4.75 3.05 -9.03
N TYR A 98 -5.82 3.70 -8.56
CA TYR A 98 -6.91 4.14 -9.44
C TYR A 98 -6.67 5.49 -10.08
N LEU A 99 -6.34 6.50 -9.27
CA LEU A 99 -6.21 7.87 -9.78
C LEU A 99 -5.17 8.02 -10.90
N PRO A 100 -4.00 7.35 -10.86
CA PRO A 100 -3.08 7.39 -11.99
C PRO A 100 -3.70 6.84 -13.28
N VAL A 101 -4.40 5.71 -13.23
CA VAL A 101 -5.12 5.11 -14.39
C VAL A 101 -6.25 6.01 -14.88
N ASN A 102 -7.06 6.53 -13.96
CA ASN A 102 -8.18 7.41 -14.27
C ASN A 102 -7.72 8.78 -14.83
N THR A 103 -6.51 9.20 -14.53
CA THR A 103 -5.88 10.40 -15.08
C THR A 103 -5.24 10.13 -16.43
N TYR A 104 -4.51 9.01 -16.54
CA TYR A 104 -3.78 8.62 -17.74
C TYR A 104 -4.73 8.28 -18.91
N ALA A 105 -5.75 7.44 -18.69
CA ALA A 105 -6.63 6.95 -19.74
C ALA A 105 -7.20 8.06 -20.67
N PRO A 106 -7.86 9.13 -20.18
CA PRO A 106 -8.44 10.17 -21.05
C PRO A 106 -7.42 11.09 -21.75
N MET A 107 -6.15 11.04 -21.32
CA MET A 107 -5.05 11.82 -21.88
C MET A 107 -4.27 11.03 -22.93
N THR A 108 -4.64 9.77 -23.16
CA THR A 108 -3.98 8.88 -24.11
C THR A 108 -4.99 8.34 -25.11
N SER A 109 -4.51 7.86 -26.25
CA SER A 109 -5.34 7.23 -27.28
C SER A 109 -5.95 5.88 -26.86
N HIS A 110 -5.68 5.41 -25.63
CA HIS A 110 -6.16 4.13 -25.13
C HIS A 110 -7.67 4.14 -24.86
N ASN A 111 -8.28 2.98 -25.03
CA ASN A 111 -9.69 2.80 -24.76
C ASN A 111 -9.98 2.87 -23.24
N MET A 112 -10.97 3.67 -22.84
CA MET A 112 -11.42 3.82 -21.45
C MET A 112 -11.96 2.52 -20.82
N THR A 113 -12.19 1.47 -21.60
CA THR A 113 -12.69 0.17 -21.12
C THR A 113 -11.90 -0.37 -19.94
N TYR A 114 -10.56 -0.32 -19.97
CA TYR A 114 -9.76 -0.79 -18.85
C TYR A 114 -10.01 0.04 -17.57
N CYS A 115 -10.04 1.36 -17.67
CA CYS A 115 -10.36 2.24 -16.55
C CYS A 115 -11.77 1.99 -15.98
N ILE A 116 -12.76 1.68 -16.84
CA ILE A 116 -14.10 1.26 -16.40
C ILE A 116 -14.01 -0.04 -15.60
N LEU A 117 -13.28 -1.05 -16.08
CA LEU A 117 -13.12 -2.34 -15.38
C LEU A 117 -12.46 -2.17 -14.01
N VAL A 118 -11.39 -1.36 -13.92
CA VAL A 118 -10.74 -1.03 -12.64
C VAL A 118 -11.71 -0.31 -11.70
N THR A 119 -12.53 0.60 -12.22
CA THR A 119 -13.58 1.28 -11.42
C THR A 119 -14.57 0.28 -10.85
N ILE A 120 -15.09 -0.64 -11.68
CA ILE A 120 -16.03 -1.69 -11.25
C ILE A 120 -15.39 -2.57 -10.18
N CYS A 121 -14.13 -2.96 -10.35
CA CYS A 121 -13.38 -3.77 -9.40
C CYS A 121 -13.23 -3.08 -8.04
N LEU A 122 -12.90 -1.78 -8.01
CA LEU A 122 -12.81 -1.03 -6.76
C LEU A 122 -14.18 -0.71 -6.14
N VAL A 123 -15.25 -0.58 -6.93
CA VAL A 123 -16.61 -0.54 -6.40
C VAL A 123 -16.94 -1.87 -5.73
N LEU A 124 -16.63 -3.01 -6.35
CA LEU A 124 -16.82 -4.34 -5.78
C LEU A 124 -16.05 -4.51 -4.47
N VAL A 125 -14.76 -4.11 -4.43
CA VAL A 125 -13.97 -4.08 -3.20
C VAL A 125 -14.66 -3.25 -2.12
N GLY A 126 -15.10 -2.04 -2.48
CA GLY A 126 -15.78 -1.13 -1.57
C GLY A 126 -17.06 -1.74 -0.96
N VAL A 127 -17.91 -2.33 -1.80
CA VAL A 127 -19.16 -3.00 -1.38
C VAL A 127 -18.88 -4.17 -0.44
N ILE A 128 -17.89 -5.00 -0.74
CA ILE A 128 -17.51 -6.13 0.14
C ILE A 128 -16.97 -5.62 1.48
N VAL A 129 -16.15 -4.55 1.48
CA VAL A 129 -15.60 -3.95 2.71
C VAL A 129 -16.68 -3.35 3.61
N MET A 130 -17.83 -2.94 3.06
CA MET A 130 -18.97 -2.47 3.87
C MET A 130 -19.63 -3.59 4.70
N LEU A 131 -19.33 -4.86 4.42
CA LEU A 131 -19.77 -5.98 5.25
C LEU A 131 -19.17 -5.87 6.67
N LYS A 132 -19.83 -6.49 7.65
CA LYS A 132 -19.29 -6.51 9.02
C LYS A 132 -18.11 -7.47 9.08
N SER A 133 -16.94 -6.95 9.46
CA SER A 133 -15.81 -7.78 9.85
C SER A 133 -16.10 -8.49 11.17
N GLY A 134 -15.65 -9.73 11.30
CA GLY A 134 -15.64 -10.44 12.57
C GLY A 134 -14.55 -9.92 13.51
N GLN A 135 -14.28 -10.64 14.59
CA GLN A 135 -13.10 -10.42 15.42
C GLN A 135 -12.24 -11.68 15.39
N LEU A 136 -10.95 -11.52 15.08
CA LEU A 136 -9.98 -12.61 15.08
C LEU A 136 -8.81 -12.22 15.98
N THR A 137 -8.55 -13.04 17.00
CA THR A 137 -7.47 -12.82 17.97
C THR A 137 -6.71 -14.11 18.19
N ILE A 138 -5.38 -14.05 18.20
CA ILE A 138 -4.53 -15.17 18.63
C ILE A 138 -4.04 -14.84 20.04
N ARG A 139 -4.51 -15.59 21.03
CA ARG A 139 -4.13 -15.37 22.42
C ARG A 139 -2.74 -15.96 22.68
N VAL A 140 -1.80 -15.08 23.00
CA VAL A 140 -0.45 -15.46 23.43
C VAL A 140 -0.15 -14.80 24.77
N ARG A 141 0.45 -15.56 25.70
CA ARG A 141 0.78 -15.08 27.06
C ARG A 141 1.67 -13.83 27.04
N ASN A 142 2.65 -13.78 26.13
CA ASN A 142 3.57 -12.65 26.00
C ASN A 142 3.85 -12.33 24.51
N PRO A 143 3.04 -11.45 23.89
CA PRO A 143 3.25 -11.04 22.49
C PRO A 143 4.62 -10.41 22.25
N ARG A 144 5.18 -9.70 23.26
CA ARG A 144 6.50 -9.06 23.14
C ARG A 144 7.59 -10.11 22.93
N PHE A 145 7.51 -11.23 23.64
CA PHE A 145 8.44 -12.34 23.46
C PHE A 145 8.37 -12.93 22.05
N VAL A 146 7.16 -13.09 21.49
CA VAL A 146 6.99 -13.56 20.11
C VAL A 146 7.62 -12.60 19.11
N PHE A 147 7.36 -11.30 19.21
CA PHE A 147 7.94 -10.33 18.30
C PHE A 147 9.47 -10.20 18.45
N ASP A 148 10.01 -10.41 19.66
CA ASP A 148 11.44 -10.51 19.89
C ASP A 148 12.06 -11.74 19.21
N ILE A 149 11.36 -12.87 19.15
CA ILE A 149 11.77 -14.04 18.35
C ILE A 149 11.75 -13.69 16.86
N PHE A 150 10.71 -13.02 16.36
CA PHE A 150 10.68 -12.57 14.95
C PHE A 150 11.86 -11.65 14.62
N LEU A 151 12.23 -10.74 15.53
CA LEU A 151 13.39 -9.86 15.33
C LEU A 151 14.70 -10.67 15.28
N VAL A 152 14.89 -11.63 16.19
CA VAL A 152 16.08 -12.50 16.19
C VAL A 152 16.13 -13.34 14.92
N ALA A 153 15.01 -13.92 14.49
CA ALA A 153 14.93 -14.66 13.24
C ALA A 153 15.25 -13.78 12.01
N ALA A 154 14.75 -12.54 11.98
CA ALA A 154 15.06 -11.58 10.93
C ALA A 154 16.57 -11.23 10.88
N ILE A 155 17.22 -11.09 12.04
CA ILE A 155 18.69 -10.91 12.13
C ILE A 155 19.39 -12.14 11.54
N LEU A 156 19.04 -13.34 11.99
CA LEU A 156 19.67 -14.58 11.53
C LEU A 156 19.52 -14.78 10.02
N VAL A 157 18.33 -14.55 9.47
CA VAL A 157 18.07 -14.65 8.02
C VAL A 157 18.88 -13.61 7.25
N THR A 158 18.92 -12.36 7.72
CA THR A 158 19.69 -11.29 7.04
C THR A 158 21.19 -11.59 7.07
N VAL A 159 21.72 -12.05 8.21
CA VAL A 159 23.14 -12.44 8.34
C VAL A 159 23.46 -13.65 7.47
N TYR A 160 22.58 -14.66 7.43
CA TYR A 160 22.74 -15.83 6.57
C TYR A 160 22.87 -15.43 5.10
N VAL A 161 21.95 -14.60 4.60
CA VAL A 161 22.00 -14.15 3.20
C VAL A 161 23.22 -13.28 2.95
N LEU A 162 23.57 -12.37 3.87
CA LEU A 162 24.77 -11.54 3.76
C LEU A 162 26.05 -12.38 3.60
N ILE A 163 26.20 -13.45 4.38
CA ILE A 163 27.34 -14.37 4.27
C ILE A 163 27.31 -15.10 2.93
N LYS A 164 26.14 -15.60 2.52
CA LYS A 164 25.96 -16.36 1.28
C LYS A 164 26.22 -15.53 0.02
N THR A 165 25.87 -14.25 0.04
CA THR A 165 26.07 -13.33 -1.10
C THR A 165 27.47 -12.74 -1.17
N GLY A 166 28.36 -13.06 -0.21
CA GLY A 166 29.71 -12.50 -0.14
C GLY A 166 29.78 -11.09 0.46
N GLY A 167 28.73 -10.65 1.15
CA GLY A 167 28.63 -9.34 1.78
C GLY A 167 27.65 -8.39 1.09
N VAL A 168 27.86 -7.10 1.36
CA VAL A 168 27.11 -5.98 0.77
C VAL A 168 27.49 -5.84 -0.70
N ARG A 169 26.49 -5.68 -1.57
CA ARG A 169 26.68 -5.55 -3.02
C ARG A 169 26.55 -4.10 -3.51
N ILE A 170 25.85 -3.25 -2.77
CA ILE A 170 25.63 -1.85 -3.13
C ILE A 170 25.77 -0.93 -1.92
N SER A 171 26.27 0.29 -2.14
CA SER A 171 26.35 1.29 -1.08
C SER A 171 25.02 2.03 -0.90
N LEU A 172 24.80 2.56 0.30
CA LEU A 172 23.71 3.51 0.57
C LEU A 172 23.79 4.76 -0.32
N PHE A 173 25.00 5.17 -0.70
CA PHE A 173 25.21 6.34 -1.57
C PHE A 173 24.72 6.12 -3.00
N ASP A 174 24.58 4.85 -3.43
CA ASP A 174 24.07 4.50 -4.75
C ASP A 174 22.54 4.43 -4.81
N LEU A 175 21.83 4.79 -3.73
CA LEU A 175 20.36 4.74 -3.67
C LEU A 175 19.68 5.49 -4.82
N PHE A 176 20.28 6.59 -5.28
CA PHE A 176 19.77 7.40 -6.39
C PHE A 176 20.44 7.08 -7.73
N ASN A 177 21.51 6.27 -7.75
CA ASN A 177 22.15 5.83 -8.97
C ASN A 177 21.38 4.64 -9.56
N SER A 178 20.62 4.88 -10.63
CA SER A 178 19.78 3.84 -11.22
C SER A 178 20.61 2.75 -11.92
N GLU A 179 21.71 3.09 -12.60
CA GLU A 179 22.53 2.12 -13.33
C GLU A 179 23.16 1.09 -12.39
N ALA A 180 23.84 1.54 -11.35
CA ALA A 180 24.44 0.66 -10.34
C ALA A 180 23.41 -0.27 -9.67
N VAL A 181 22.19 0.23 -9.43
CA VAL A 181 21.10 -0.57 -8.88
C VAL A 181 20.65 -1.66 -9.85
N TYR A 182 20.61 -1.38 -11.15
CA TYR A 182 20.21 -2.35 -12.17
C TYR A 182 21.27 -3.42 -12.41
N ASP A 183 22.55 -3.05 -12.40
CA ASP A 183 23.66 -3.99 -12.56
C ASP A 183 23.63 -5.05 -11.45
N VAL A 184 23.50 -4.61 -10.19
CA VAL A 184 23.41 -5.53 -9.04
C VAL A 184 22.16 -6.41 -9.09
N ARG A 185 21.06 -5.92 -9.67
CA ARG A 185 19.82 -6.71 -9.84
C ARG A 185 19.91 -7.75 -10.95
N SER A 186 20.76 -7.50 -11.95
CA SER A 186 21.00 -8.48 -13.02
C SER A 186 21.78 -9.70 -12.49
N GLU A 187 22.52 -9.53 -11.40
CA GLU A 187 23.24 -10.61 -10.74
C GLU A 187 22.34 -11.42 -9.81
N SER A 188 22.24 -12.71 -10.08
CA SER A 188 21.54 -13.62 -9.17
C SER A 188 22.15 -13.61 -7.76
N LEU A 189 21.29 -13.59 -6.75
CA LEU A 189 21.68 -13.75 -5.35
C LEU A 189 22.06 -15.20 -5.00
N GLY A 190 21.86 -16.16 -5.90
CA GLY A 190 22.14 -17.58 -5.66
C GLY A 190 21.26 -18.21 -4.57
N LEU A 191 20.12 -17.57 -4.25
CA LEU A 191 19.14 -18.08 -3.31
C LEU A 191 18.26 -19.13 -4.01
N SER A 192 18.03 -20.25 -3.33
CA SER A 192 16.99 -21.22 -3.67
C SER A 192 15.60 -20.58 -3.53
N GLY A 193 14.58 -21.19 -4.13
CA GLY A 193 13.21 -20.65 -4.08
C GLY A 193 12.76 -20.32 -2.66
N VAL A 194 12.88 -21.28 -1.72
CA VAL A 194 12.44 -21.11 -0.32
C VAL A 194 13.23 -20.00 0.40
N GLU A 195 14.53 -19.90 0.17
CA GLU A 195 15.36 -18.85 0.77
C GLU A 195 14.92 -17.46 0.30
N SER A 196 14.64 -17.31 -1.00
CA SER A 196 14.13 -16.06 -1.57
C SER A 196 12.80 -15.64 -0.94
N TYR A 197 11.88 -16.60 -0.69
CA TYR A 197 10.61 -16.32 0.00
C TYR A 197 10.84 -15.84 1.44
N ILE A 198 11.63 -16.57 2.23
CA ILE A 198 11.88 -16.21 3.64
C ILE A 198 12.57 -14.85 3.75
N PHE A 199 13.55 -14.60 2.87
CA PHE A 199 14.27 -13.32 2.83
C PHE A 199 13.35 -12.16 2.46
N ALA A 200 12.51 -12.33 1.43
CA ALA A 200 11.50 -11.35 1.05
C ALA A 200 10.52 -11.07 2.20
N TRP A 201 10.00 -12.09 2.89
CA TRP A 201 9.10 -11.90 4.04
C TRP A 201 9.72 -11.09 5.17
N VAL A 202 11.02 -11.29 5.42
CA VAL A 202 11.75 -10.51 6.42
C VAL A 202 11.77 -9.03 6.04
N GLY A 203 12.19 -8.71 4.82
CA GLY A 203 12.30 -7.33 4.34
C GLY A 203 10.97 -6.62 4.12
N ASP A 204 10.01 -7.30 3.47
CA ASP A 204 8.75 -6.72 2.99
C ASP A 204 7.68 -6.63 4.08
N ALA A 205 7.57 -7.64 4.96
CA ALA A 205 6.47 -7.74 5.92
C ALA A 205 6.92 -7.61 7.39
N ILE A 206 7.90 -8.43 7.80
CA ILE A 206 8.23 -8.61 9.21
C ILE A 206 8.94 -7.36 9.75
N LEU A 207 10.00 -6.88 9.10
CA LEU A 207 10.74 -5.71 9.58
C LEU A 207 9.87 -4.44 9.61
N PRO A 208 9.04 -4.13 8.59
CA PRO A 208 8.15 -2.97 8.63
C PRO A 208 7.12 -3.06 9.75
N PHE A 209 6.55 -4.24 9.98
CA PHE A 209 5.66 -4.47 11.11
C PHE A 209 6.37 -4.26 12.45
N LEU A 210 7.55 -4.87 12.65
CA LEU A 210 8.31 -4.77 13.90
C LEU A 210 8.70 -3.33 14.21
N THR A 211 9.02 -2.54 13.18
CA THR A 211 9.31 -1.10 13.31
C THR A 211 8.14 -0.36 13.95
N VAL A 212 6.92 -0.56 13.44
CA VAL A 212 5.71 0.04 14.04
C VAL A 212 5.46 -0.52 15.43
N TYR A 213 5.55 -1.83 15.63
CA TYR A 213 5.33 -2.46 16.94
C TYR A 213 6.24 -1.89 18.03
N TYR A 214 7.55 -1.87 17.80
CA TYR A 214 8.53 -1.37 18.77
C TYR A 214 8.45 0.14 18.97
N PHE A 215 8.09 0.90 17.93
CA PHE A 215 7.82 2.33 18.05
C PHE A 215 6.64 2.59 19.01
N MET A 216 5.55 1.84 18.86
CA MET A 216 4.39 1.94 19.75
C MET A 216 4.67 1.45 21.18
N LYS A 217 5.67 0.57 21.36
CA LYS A 217 6.17 0.12 22.66
C LYS A 217 7.33 0.99 23.21
N LYS A 218 7.68 2.11 22.55
CA LYS A 218 8.79 3.01 22.92
C LYS A 218 10.17 2.34 23.03
N SER A 219 10.38 1.23 22.33
CA SER A 219 11.66 0.52 22.31
C SER A 219 12.53 1.00 21.15
N TYR A 220 13.05 2.23 21.25
CA TYR A 220 13.77 2.89 20.15
C TYR A 220 15.03 2.14 19.69
N PHE A 221 15.71 1.44 20.59
CA PHE A 221 16.84 0.57 20.21
C PHE A 221 16.41 -0.54 19.24
N LYS A 222 15.25 -1.18 19.48
CA LYS A 222 14.73 -2.22 18.59
C LYS A 222 14.15 -1.65 17.29
N VAL A 223 13.61 -0.43 17.33
CA VAL A 223 13.25 0.31 16.11
C VAL A 223 14.49 0.55 15.26
N ALA A 224 15.57 1.07 15.85
CA ALA A 224 16.84 1.29 15.16
C ALA A 224 17.41 -0.01 14.59
N ALA A 225 17.34 -1.12 15.33
CA ALA A 225 17.74 -2.43 14.83
C ALA A 225 16.92 -2.89 13.62
N ALA A 226 15.59 -2.76 13.65
CA ALA A 226 14.73 -3.14 12.52
C ALA A 226 14.98 -2.27 11.29
N VAL A 227 15.13 -0.96 11.48
CA VAL A 227 15.49 0.01 10.43
C VAL A 227 16.85 -0.31 9.82
N PHE A 228 17.85 -0.58 10.66
CA PHE A 228 19.18 -0.96 10.22
C PHE A 228 19.13 -2.23 9.35
N LEU A 229 18.35 -3.24 9.74
CA LEU A 229 18.18 -4.45 8.94
C LEU A 229 17.51 -4.16 7.59
N MET A 230 16.51 -3.26 7.52
CA MET A 230 15.93 -2.86 6.22
C MET A 230 16.97 -2.19 5.30
N VAL A 231 17.84 -1.37 5.88
CA VAL A 231 18.94 -0.74 5.14
C VAL A 231 19.93 -1.79 4.64
N VAL A 232 20.29 -2.77 5.47
CA VAL A 232 21.15 -3.90 5.07
C VAL A 232 20.48 -4.72 3.96
N GLN A 233 19.18 -4.96 4.03
CA GLN A 233 18.40 -5.65 2.99
C GLN A 233 18.47 -4.91 1.65
N PHE A 234 18.36 -3.57 1.66
CA PHE A 234 18.62 -2.75 0.49
C PHE A 234 20.06 -2.92 -0.02
N MET A 235 21.05 -2.89 0.87
CA MET A 235 22.47 -3.03 0.52
C MET A 235 22.84 -4.42 -0.05
N ILE A 236 22.00 -5.43 0.18
CA ILE A 236 22.14 -6.77 -0.42
C ILE A 236 21.42 -6.87 -1.78
N THR A 237 20.22 -6.30 -1.89
CA THR A 237 19.29 -6.54 -3.01
C THR A 237 19.17 -5.39 -4.03
N SER A 238 19.63 -4.21 -3.65
CA SER A 238 19.38 -2.94 -4.35
C SER A 238 17.88 -2.61 -4.52
N LEU A 239 16.99 -3.19 -3.69
CA LEU A 239 15.56 -2.89 -3.69
C LEU A 239 15.26 -1.64 -2.85
N LYS A 240 15.04 -0.50 -3.52
CA LYS A 240 14.79 0.80 -2.89
C LYS A 240 13.53 0.81 -1.99
N SER A 241 12.60 -0.12 -2.23
CA SER A 241 11.37 -0.29 -1.45
C SER A 241 11.65 -0.43 0.04
N TYR A 242 12.68 -1.19 0.45
CA TYR A 242 13.01 -1.39 1.88
C TYR A 242 13.30 -0.08 2.62
N VAL A 243 13.96 0.88 1.95
CA VAL A 243 14.22 2.21 2.51
C VAL A 243 12.95 3.06 2.48
N PHE A 244 12.20 3.04 1.37
CA PHE A 244 10.99 3.84 1.22
C PHE A 244 9.82 3.38 2.09
N PHE A 245 9.80 2.14 2.57
CA PHE A 245 8.81 1.67 3.55
C PHE A 245 8.78 2.54 4.80
N LEU A 246 9.93 3.07 5.25
CA LEU A 246 9.99 4.00 6.37
C LEU A 246 9.28 5.32 6.04
N GLY A 247 9.46 5.84 4.83
CA GLY A 247 8.76 7.02 4.34
C GLY A 247 7.25 6.83 4.35
N PHE A 248 6.77 5.69 3.86
CA PHE A 248 5.34 5.34 3.85
C PHE A 248 4.76 5.16 5.26
N ILE A 249 5.50 4.50 6.18
CA ILE A 249 5.10 4.36 7.59
C ILE A 249 5.01 5.73 8.27
N LEU A 250 6.02 6.59 8.09
CA LEU A 250 6.07 7.93 8.66
C LEU A 250 4.95 8.80 8.10
N LEU A 251 4.71 8.74 6.79
CA LEU A 251 3.62 9.47 6.14
C LEU A 251 2.27 9.05 6.72
N ALA A 252 2.00 7.75 6.88
CA ALA A 252 0.79 7.28 7.57
C ALA A 252 0.73 7.79 9.01
N CYS A 253 1.83 7.73 9.75
CA CYS A 253 1.87 8.19 11.14
C CYS A 253 1.49 9.68 11.25
N ILE A 254 2.13 10.54 10.43
CA ILE A 254 1.88 11.98 10.39
C ILE A 254 0.43 12.25 9.94
N ALA A 255 -0.02 11.59 8.88
CA ALA A 255 -1.37 11.77 8.35
C ALA A 255 -2.47 11.36 9.35
N MET A 256 -2.28 10.25 10.08
CA MET A 256 -3.22 9.77 11.09
C MET A 256 -3.26 10.63 12.36
N ARG A 257 -2.18 11.36 12.65
CA ARG A 257 -2.10 12.28 13.81
C ARG A 257 -2.53 13.70 13.49
N SER A 258 -2.55 14.07 12.22
CA SER A 258 -2.84 15.44 11.80
C SER A 258 -4.28 15.85 12.08
N LYS A 259 -4.45 17.05 12.62
CA LYS A 259 -5.77 17.70 12.78
C LYS A 259 -6.45 17.99 11.44
N ALA A 260 -5.68 18.12 10.35
CA ALA A 260 -6.21 18.31 9.01
C ALA A 260 -6.90 17.05 8.46
N GLY A 261 -6.62 15.89 9.05
CA GLY A 261 -7.13 14.58 8.63
C GLY A 261 -6.23 13.86 7.63
N PHE A 262 -6.31 12.53 7.63
CA PHE A 262 -5.46 11.64 6.85
C PHE A 262 -5.46 11.98 5.35
N VAL A 263 -6.65 12.13 4.76
CA VAL A 263 -6.81 12.34 3.30
C VAL A 263 -6.06 13.58 2.82
N LYS A 264 -6.22 14.71 3.54
CA LYS A 264 -5.60 15.98 3.17
C LYS A 264 -4.08 15.91 3.27
N MET A 265 -3.57 15.30 4.34
CA MET A 265 -2.13 15.16 4.55
C MET A 265 -1.49 14.23 3.52
N PHE A 266 -2.15 13.10 3.22
CA PHE A 266 -1.61 12.12 2.30
C PHE A 266 -1.56 12.68 0.87
N ILE A 267 -2.66 13.28 0.40
CA ILE A 267 -2.71 13.97 -0.90
C ILE A 267 -1.72 15.13 -0.93
N GLY A 268 -1.69 15.95 0.12
CA GLY A 268 -0.77 17.07 0.23
C GLY A 268 0.69 16.63 0.13
N ALA A 269 1.06 15.51 0.75
CA ALA A 269 2.40 14.94 0.65
C ALA A 269 2.73 14.42 -0.75
N LEU A 270 1.78 13.74 -1.42
CA LEU A 270 1.98 13.30 -2.81
C LEU A 270 2.13 14.50 -3.76
N CYS A 271 1.28 15.52 -3.64
CA CYS A 271 1.41 16.75 -4.43
C CYS A 271 2.73 17.48 -4.14
N ALA A 272 3.11 17.61 -2.86
CA ALA A 272 4.35 18.24 -2.47
C ALA A 272 5.58 17.49 -3.01
N MET A 273 5.55 16.16 -3.00
CA MET A 273 6.61 15.33 -3.57
C MET A 273 6.78 15.61 -5.08
N GLN A 274 5.67 15.74 -5.84
CA GLN A 274 5.77 16.08 -7.26
C GLN A 274 6.26 17.51 -7.50
N PHE A 275 5.75 18.47 -6.71
CA PHE A 275 6.18 19.86 -6.81
C PHE A 275 7.67 20.02 -6.47
N ILE A 276 8.15 19.38 -5.40
CA ILE A 276 9.56 19.40 -5.00
C ILE A 276 10.43 18.73 -6.07
N SER A 277 9.98 17.61 -6.65
CA SER A 277 10.74 16.90 -7.69
C SER A 277 10.88 17.75 -8.95
N PHE A 278 9.81 18.46 -9.35
CA PHE A 278 9.85 19.42 -10.44
C PHE A 278 10.78 20.60 -10.13
N LEU A 279 10.66 21.22 -8.95
CA LEU A 279 11.51 22.35 -8.56
C LEU A 279 13.00 21.98 -8.54
N LEU A 280 13.33 20.80 -8.03
CA LEU A 280 14.71 20.30 -7.98
C LEU A 280 15.29 20.07 -9.38
N TYR A 281 14.47 19.60 -10.31
CA TYR A 281 14.87 19.45 -11.70
C TYR A 281 15.13 20.82 -12.34
N GLU A 282 14.20 21.76 -12.25
CA GLU A 282 14.33 23.08 -12.90
C GLU A 282 15.46 23.95 -12.32
N VAL A 283 15.69 23.88 -11.01
CA VAL A 283 16.65 24.77 -10.33
C VAL A 283 18.05 24.16 -10.22
N PHE A 284 18.14 22.83 -10.04
CA PHE A 284 19.39 22.15 -9.72
C PHE A 284 19.76 21.03 -10.70
N ASP A 285 18.96 20.79 -11.75
CA ASP A 285 19.12 19.69 -12.70
C ASP A 285 19.12 18.30 -12.03
N VAL A 286 18.45 18.19 -10.87
CA VAL A 286 18.33 16.93 -10.14
C VAL A 286 17.03 16.24 -10.56
N ASN A 287 17.15 15.24 -11.44
CA ASN A 287 15.99 14.53 -11.98
C ASN A 287 15.38 13.51 -11.01
N LEU A 288 14.62 14.01 -10.03
CA LEU A 288 13.74 13.17 -9.20
C LEU A 288 12.40 12.86 -9.86
N VAL A 289 12.04 13.59 -10.93
CA VAL A 289 10.81 13.37 -11.71
C VAL A 289 10.74 11.92 -12.21
N GLY A 290 11.87 11.35 -12.63
CA GLY A 290 11.97 9.93 -13.01
C GLY A 290 11.55 8.98 -11.89
N LEU A 291 11.92 9.26 -10.64
CA LEU A 291 11.56 8.40 -9.52
C LEU A 291 10.10 8.60 -9.07
N THR A 292 9.60 9.84 -9.12
CA THR A 292 8.32 10.18 -8.49
C THR A 292 7.14 10.27 -9.45
N LEU A 293 7.26 10.91 -10.60
CA LEU A 293 6.16 11.04 -11.56
C LEU A 293 6.15 9.87 -12.53
N ASP A 294 7.30 9.55 -13.11
CA ASP A 294 7.45 8.44 -14.04
C ASP A 294 7.24 7.11 -13.29
N ARG A 295 8.18 6.67 -12.46
CA ARG A 295 8.12 5.33 -11.83
C ARG A 295 6.96 5.09 -10.87
N LEU A 296 6.77 5.99 -9.90
CA LEU A 296 5.82 5.75 -8.82
C LEU A 296 4.35 5.94 -9.25
N ILE A 297 4.08 6.83 -10.20
CA ILE A 297 2.72 7.20 -10.60
C ILE A 297 2.36 6.67 -12.00
N PHE A 298 3.04 7.14 -13.05
CA PHE A 298 2.55 6.96 -14.43
C PHE A 298 3.08 5.72 -15.16
N GLU A 299 4.24 5.19 -14.80
CA GLU A 299 4.77 3.93 -15.33
C GLU A 299 3.84 2.77 -14.98
N GLY A 300 3.38 2.69 -13.73
CA GLY A 300 2.37 1.71 -13.32
C GLY A 300 1.02 1.87 -14.03
N ALA A 301 0.58 3.10 -14.30
CA ALA A 301 -0.66 3.35 -15.04
C ALA A 301 -0.56 2.95 -16.53
N LYS A 302 0.61 3.22 -17.15
CA LYS A 302 0.93 2.83 -18.52
C LYS A 302 1.02 1.31 -18.65
N ASN A 303 1.80 0.65 -17.80
CA ASN A 303 1.98 -0.80 -17.82
C ASN A 303 0.66 -1.54 -17.64
N GLN A 304 -0.26 -1.00 -16.84
CA GLN A 304 -1.60 -1.57 -16.69
C GLN A 304 -2.39 -1.62 -18.01
N HIS A 305 -2.36 -0.54 -18.81
CA HIS A 305 -3.00 -0.52 -20.13
C HIS A 305 -2.28 -1.45 -21.11
N TRP A 306 -0.95 -1.50 -21.07
CA TRP A 306 -0.16 -2.43 -21.88
C TRP A 306 -0.53 -3.90 -21.64
N TYR A 307 -0.70 -4.28 -20.37
CA TYR A 307 -1.17 -5.62 -20.03
C TYR A 307 -2.58 -5.87 -20.57
N TYR A 308 -3.50 -4.92 -20.39
CA TYR A 308 -4.85 -5.04 -20.91
C TYR A 308 -4.85 -5.25 -22.43
N ASP A 309 -4.17 -4.37 -23.17
CA ASP A 309 -4.11 -4.39 -24.63
C ASP A 309 -3.45 -5.68 -25.16
N PHE A 310 -2.37 -6.15 -24.54
CA PHE A 310 -1.68 -7.40 -24.92
C PHE A 310 -2.58 -8.63 -24.76
N PHE A 311 -3.24 -8.76 -23.60
CA PHE A 311 -4.09 -9.91 -23.27
C PHE A 311 -5.50 -9.83 -23.87
N GLN A 312 -5.81 -8.82 -24.69
CA GLN A 312 -7.02 -8.87 -25.53
C GLN A 312 -6.88 -9.90 -26.66
N SER A 313 -5.66 -10.12 -27.15
CA SER A 313 -5.36 -11.06 -28.25
C SER A 313 -4.48 -12.23 -27.84
N ALA A 314 -3.72 -12.11 -26.75
CA ALA A 314 -2.89 -13.19 -26.23
C ALA A 314 -3.68 -14.16 -25.33
N ASP A 315 -3.23 -15.40 -25.25
CA ASP A 315 -3.79 -16.38 -24.32
C ASP A 315 -3.54 -15.96 -22.86
N PHE A 316 -4.56 -16.14 -22.01
CA PHE A 316 -4.42 -15.90 -20.59
C PHE A 316 -3.43 -16.89 -19.94
N LEU A 317 -2.80 -16.46 -18.86
CA LEU A 317 -1.71 -17.21 -18.24
C LEU A 317 -2.19 -18.35 -17.34
N TYR A 318 -3.40 -18.28 -16.76
CA TYR A 318 -3.90 -19.26 -15.80
C TYR A 318 -2.90 -19.58 -14.66
N TRP A 319 -2.16 -18.57 -14.19
CA TRP A 319 -1.10 -18.64 -13.18
C TRP A 319 0.09 -19.53 -13.52
N SER A 320 0.25 -19.93 -14.79
CA SER A 320 1.40 -20.70 -15.30
C SER A 320 2.75 -20.03 -15.04
N ASN A 321 2.79 -18.69 -14.98
CA ASN A 321 3.97 -17.90 -14.65
C ASN A 321 4.35 -17.92 -13.16
N GLY A 322 3.49 -18.45 -12.29
CA GLY A 322 3.64 -18.42 -10.83
C GLY A 322 3.85 -19.79 -10.18
N PHE A 323 3.96 -19.78 -8.86
CA PHE A 323 4.08 -21.00 -8.04
C PHE A 323 2.88 -21.95 -8.19
N ILE A 324 1.67 -21.39 -8.30
CA ILE A 324 0.42 -22.17 -8.44
C ILE A 324 0.42 -22.96 -9.75
N GLY A 325 0.72 -22.30 -10.88
CA GLY A 325 0.78 -22.99 -12.17
C GLY A 325 1.84 -24.08 -12.22
N LYS A 326 3.00 -23.85 -11.59
CA LYS A 326 4.05 -24.87 -11.46
C LYS A 326 3.57 -26.11 -10.69
N ILE A 327 2.78 -25.94 -9.62
CA ILE A 327 2.20 -27.07 -8.88
C ILE A 327 1.14 -27.80 -9.71
N LEU A 328 0.30 -27.05 -10.42
CA LEU A 328 -0.78 -27.62 -11.24
C LEU A 328 -0.29 -28.21 -12.57
N GLY A 329 1.00 -28.04 -12.90
CA GLY A 329 1.59 -28.51 -14.14
C GLY A 329 1.15 -27.72 -15.38
N PHE A 330 0.70 -26.47 -15.20
CA PHE A 330 0.36 -25.61 -16.35
C PHE A 330 1.63 -25.12 -17.04
N PRO A 331 1.79 -25.38 -18.35
CA PRO A 331 2.96 -24.91 -19.08
C PRO A 331 2.92 -23.39 -19.20
N TYR A 332 4.05 -22.75 -18.93
CA TYR A 332 4.22 -21.33 -19.21
C TYR A 332 4.64 -21.16 -20.68
N ALA A 333 3.87 -20.39 -21.44
CA ALA A 333 4.02 -20.28 -22.90
C ALA A 333 5.24 -19.45 -23.35
N TYR A 334 5.90 -18.74 -22.45
CA TYR A 334 6.97 -17.79 -22.78
C TYR A 334 8.32 -18.22 -22.17
N SER A 335 9.41 -17.85 -22.84
CA SER A 335 10.79 -18.15 -22.40
C SER A 335 11.34 -17.14 -21.40
N VAL A 336 10.71 -15.97 -21.28
CA VAL A 336 11.11 -14.86 -20.41
C VAL A 336 9.92 -14.44 -19.53
N PRO A 337 10.14 -13.72 -18.42
CA PRO A 337 9.06 -13.24 -17.57
C PRO A 337 8.04 -12.39 -18.34
N ILE A 338 6.77 -12.44 -17.93
CA ILE A 338 5.67 -11.83 -18.69
C ILE A 338 5.83 -10.32 -18.86
N GLU A 339 6.38 -9.66 -17.83
CA GLU A 339 6.65 -8.23 -17.85
C GLU A 339 7.63 -7.82 -18.97
N GLN A 340 8.55 -8.70 -19.35
CA GLN A 340 9.46 -8.49 -20.48
C GLN A 340 8.80 -8.77 -21.82
N VAL A 341 7.90 -9.75 -21.88
CA VAL A 341 7.12 -10.05 -23.09
C VAL A 341 6.21 -8.87 -23.45
N VAL A 342 5.47 -8.36 -22.46
CA VAL A 342 4.53 -7.25 -22.65
C VAL A 342 5.27 -5.97 -23.03
N SER A 343 6.37 -5.62 -22.32
CA SER A 343 7.15 -4.43 -22.66
C SER A 343 7.79 -4.52 -24.04
N TYR A 344 8.31 -5.69 -24.42
CA TYR A 344 8.87 -5.91 -25.76
C TYR A 344 7.81 -5.74 -26.85
N HIS A 345 6.61 -6.29 -26.64
CA HIS A 345 5.51 -6.14 -27.59
C HIS A 345 5.07 -4.67 -27.75
N MET A 346 5.05 -3.91 -26.66
CA MET A 346 4.52 -2.54 -26.67
C MET A 346 5.55 -1.46 -27.02
N SER A 347 6.84 -1.71 -26.76
CA SER A 347 7.90 -0.70 -26.93
C SER A 347 9.08 -1.15 -27.79
N GLY A 348 9.13 -2.43 -28.18
CA GLY A 348 10.29 -3.02 -28.86
C GLY A 348 11.46 -3.36 -27.94
N VAL A 349 11.37 -3.04 -26.63
CA VAL A 349 12.43 -3.29 -25.64
C VAL A 349 11.87 -4.13 -24.49
N GLY A 350 12.51 -5.27 -24.22
CA GLY A 350 12.13 -6.16 -23.13
C GLY A 350 12.70 -5.69 -21.80
N TYR A 351 11.90 -5.01 -20.99
CA TYR A 351 12.22 -4.60 -19.62
C TYR A 351 11.13 -5.03 -18.64
N GLY A 352 11.36 -4.91 -17.33
CA GLY A 352 10.36 -5.24 -16.33
C GLY A 352 9.20 -4.23 -16.30
N ALA A 353 8.21 -4.39 -17.18
CA ALA A 353 6.95 -3.63 -17.12
C ALA A 353 6.05 -4.15 -15.99
N ASN A 354 6.47 -3.87 -14.76
CA ASN A 354 5.75 -4.22 -13.55
C ASN A 354 4.31 -3.67 -13.59
N SER A 355 3.36 -4.51 -13.22
CA SER A 355 1.93 -4.21 -13.31
C SER A 355 1.28 -4.44 -11.94
N ASN A 356 0.26 -3.64 -11.62
CA ASN A 356 -0.46 -3.77 -10.37
C ASN A 356 -1.37 -5.03 -10.36
N MET A 357 -2.06 -5.25 -9.23
CA MET A 357 -2.95 -6.41 -9.10
C MET A 357 -4.05 -6.52 -10.17
N PHE A 358 -4.61 -5.43 -10.69
CA PHE A 358 -5.77 -5.51 -11.60
C PHE A 358 -5.36 -5.91 -13.02
N SER A 359 -4.24 -5.38 -13.50
CA SER A 359 -3.66 -5.75 -14.79
C SER A 359 -3.10 -7.17 -14.79
N ASP A 360 -2.42 -7.59 -13.71
CA ASP A 360 -2.02 -9.00 -13.57
C ASP A 360 -3.26 -9.89 -13.53
N ALA A 361 -4.30 -9.54 -12.77
CA ALA A 361 -5.53 -10.33 -12.72
C ALA A 361 -6.16 -10.54 -14.11
N TYR A 362 -6.14 -9.49 -14.95
CA TYR A 362 -6.60 -9.59 -16.33
C TYR A 362 -5.71 -10.52 -17.17
N ALA A 363 -4.38 -10.45 -17.01
CA ALA A 363 -3.46 -11.40 -17.66
C ALA A 363 -3.70 -12.85 -17.25
N GLN A 364 -4.12 -13.09 -16.00
CA GLN A 364 -4.32 -14.45 -15.48
C GLN A 364 -5.62 -15.11 -15.99
N LEU A 365 -6.73 -14.36 -16.03
CA LEU A 365 -8.05 -14.93 -16.36
C LEU A 365 -9.04 -13.88 -16.89
N GLY A 366 -8.55 -12.84 -17.56
CA GLY A 366 -9.36 -11.74 -18.09
C GLY A 366 -10.24 -11.08 -17.03
N LEU A 367 -11.47 -10.78 -17.40
CA LEU A 367 -12.46 -10.16 -16.51
C LEU A 367 -12.72 -10.98 -15.23
N TRP A 368 -12.76 -12.31 -15.34
CA TRP A 368 -12.99 -13.19 -14.19
C TRP A 368 -11.83 -13.13 -13.19
N GLY A 369 -10.60 -13.01 -13.67
CA GLY A 369 -9.43 -12.79 -12.83
C GLY A 369 -9.54 -11.49 -12.04
N MET A 370 -9.93 -10.40 -12.70
CA MET A 370 -10.11 -9.10 -12.03
C MET A 370 -11.14 -9.14 -10.91
N PHE A 371 -12.29 -9.80 -11.12
CA PHE A 371 -13.30 -9.98 -10.08
C PHE A 371 -12.83 -10.88 -8.93
N LEU A 372 -12.13 -11.98 -9.25
CA LEU A 372 -11.55 -12.86 -8.24
C LEU A 372 -10.55 -12.11 -7.35
N TYR A 373 -9.59 -11.38 -7.95
CA TYR A 373 -8.60 -10.62 -7.21
C TYR A 373 -9.23 -9.50 -6.40
N SER A 374 -10.27 -8.84 -6.92
CA SER A 374 -11.05 -7.84 -6.17
C SER A 374 -11.68 -8.44 -4.92
N ALA A 375 -12.30 -9.63 -5.03
CA ALA A 375 -12.88 -10.32 -3.90
C ALA A 375 -11.81 -10.73 -2.87
N VAL A 376 -10.70 -11.32 -3.32
CA VAL A 376 -9.58 -11.71 -2.44
C VAL A 376 -8.98 -10.50 -1.74
N TYR A 377 -8.77 -9.40 -2.46
CA TYR A 377 -8.24 -8.17 -1.87
C TYR A 377 -9.19 -7.58 -0.82
N ALA A 378 -10.50 -7.55 -1.09
CA ALA A 378 -11.49 -7.10 -0.12
C ALA A 378 -11.53 -8.00 1.13
N LEU A 379 -11.38 -9.31 0.98
CA LEU A 379 -11.27 -10.24 2.11
C LEU A 379 -10.02 -9.97 2.95
N ILE A 380 -8.90 -9.59 2.34
CA ILE A 380 -7.69 -9.17 3.07
C ILE A 380 -7.96 -7.90 3.88
N LEU A 381 -8.64 -6.90 3.29
CA LEU A 381 -8.99 -5.67 4.03
C LEU A 381 -9.91 -5.97 5.23
N LEU A 382 -10.90 -6.85 5.05
CA LEU A 382 -11.77 -7.31 6.14
C LEU A 382 -11.00 -8.13 7.19
N LEU A 383 -10.00 -8.91 6.77
CA LEU A 383 -9.13 -9.66 7.67
C LEU A 383 -8.26 -8.72 8.51
N VAL A 384 -7.74 -7.64 7.94
CA VAL A 384 -7.04 -6.58 8.69
C VAL A 384 -7.96 -5.96 9.74
N ASP A 385 -9.21 -5.62 9.39
CA ASP A 385 -10.19 -5.13 10.36
C ASP A 385 -10.41 -6.15 11.50
N ALA A 386 -10.64 -7.42 11.15
CA ALA A 386 -10.93 -8.46 12.12
C ALA A 386 -9.76 -8.73 13.07
N THR A 387 -8.53 -8.73 12.54
CA THR A 387 -7.29 -8.99 13.29
C THR A 387 -6.78 -7.79 14.07
N SER A 388 -7.37 -6.60 13.87
CA SER A 388 -6.97 -5.36 14.56
C SER A 388 -8.11 -4.71 15.36
N ALA A 389 -9.23 -5.41 15.57
CA ALA A 389 -10.45 -4.85 16.16
C ALA A 389 -10.29 -4.15 17.54
N ARG A 390 -9.24 -4.47 18.32
CA ARG A 390 -8.95 -3.83 19.63
C ARG A 390 -7.72 -2.92 19.61
N LEU A 391 -7.09 -2.76 18.44
CA LEU A 391 -5.95 -1.88 18.26
C LEU A 391 -6.44 -0.50 17.78
N PRO A 392 -5.76 0.59 18.15
CA PRO A 392 -6.06 1.90 17.58
C PRO A 392 -5.83 1.90 16.07
N VAL A 393 -6.79 2.43 15.31
CA VAL A 393 -6.79 2.47 13.83
C VAL A 393 -5.46 2.90 13.19
N PRO A 394 -4.68 3.86 13.74
CA PRO A 394 -3.39 4.20 13.15
C PRO A 394 -2.40 3.02 13.05
N VAL A 395 -2.47 2.04 13.96
CA VAL A 395 -1.58 0.88 13.97
C VAL A 395 -1.72 0.02 12.70
N PRO A 396 -2.89 -0.59 12.40
CA PRO A 396 -3.09 -1.38 11.18
C PRO A 396 -2.85 -0.56 9.91
N VAL A 397 -3.18 0.75 9.91
CA VAL A 397 -2.89 1.62 8.76
C VAL A 397 -1.38 1.78 8.52
N MET A 398 -0.59 2.04 9.57
CA MET A 398 0.87 2.18 9.47
C MET A 398 1.55 0.88 9.01
N VAL A 399 1.16 -0.29 9.55
CA VAL A 399 1.80 -1.56 9.18
C VAL A 399 1.43 -2.03 7.76
N PHE A 400 0.27 -1.62 7.24
CA PHE A 400 -0.15 -2.01 5.88
C PHE A 400 0.44 -1.11 4.80
N MET A 401 0.85 0.12 5.13
CA MET A 401 1.38 1.07 4.15
C MET A 401 2.51 0.54 3.25
N PRO A 402 3.53 -0.18 3.77
CA PRO A 402 4.52 -0.86 2.94
C PRO A 402 3.89 -1.81 1.91
N MET A 403 2.90 -2.61 2.30
CA MET A 403 2.20 -3.53 1.40
C MET A 403 1.37 -2.79 0.35
N ALA A 404 0.78 -1.65 0.70
CA ALA A 404 0.08 -0.82 -0.28
C ALA A 404 1.05 -0.28 -1.35
N SER A 405 2.29 0.05 -0.97
CA SER A 405 3.31 0.45 -1.95
C SER A 405 3.79 -0.70 -2.84
N ILE A 406 3.88 -1.93 -2.32
CA ILE A 406 4.22 -3.12 -3.12
C ILE A 406 3.11 -3.45 -4.13
N LEU A 407 1.84 -3.31 -3.73
CA LEU A 407 0.70 -3.55 -4.62
C LEU A 407 0.58 -2.56 -5.78
N LEU A 408 1.38 -1.48 -5.80
CA LEU A 408 1.45 -0.55 -6.92
C LEU A 408 2.00 -1.20 -8.18
N ASP A 409 2.99 -2.06 -8.01
CA ASP A 409 3.80 -2.60 -9.09
C ASP A 409 3.93 -4.14 -9.02
N ASN A 410 3.19 -4.80 -8.12
CA ASN A 410 3.14 -6.25 -8.02
C ASN A 410 1.71 -6.81 -8.10
N SER A 411 1.64 -8.07 -8.51
CA SER A 411 0.40 -8.84 -8.47
C SER A 411 -0.06 -9.12 -7.04
N LEU A 412 -1.37 -9.35 -6.88
CA LEU A 412 -1.94 -9.66 -5.57
C LEU A 412 -1.38 -10.96 -4.99
N LEU A 413 -1.27 -12.02 -5.81
CA LEU A 413 -0.76 -13.31 -5.33
C LEU A 413 0.73 -13.26 -4.99
N THR A 414 1.55 -12.54 -5.77
CA THR A 414 2.96 -12.29 -5.42
C THR A 414 3.05 -11.50 -4.12
N THR A 415 2.21 -10.49 -3.93
CA THR A 415 2.19 -9.71 -2.68
C THR A 415 1.83 -10.59 -1.47
N ILE A 416 0.83 -11.46 -1.63
CA ILE A 416 0.42 -12.41 -0.58
C ILE A 416 1.56 -13.38 -0.28
N LEU A 417 2.01 -14.15 -1.27
CA LEU A 417 2.88 -15.30 -1.07
C LEU A 417 4.35 -14.92 -0.98
N THR A 418 4.83 -14.01 -1.83
CA THR A 418 6.25 -13.66 -1.96
C THR A 418 6.63 -12.50 -1.05
N CYS A 419 5.85 -11.41 -1.05
CA CYS A 419 6.12 -10.26 -0.19
C CYS A 419 5.58 -10.42 1.23
N GLY A 420 4.82 -11.50 1.50
CA GLY A 420 4.44 -11.87 2.85
C GLY A 420 3.28 -11.06 3.43
N LEU A 421 2.38 -10.51 2.60
CA LEU A 421 1.18 -9.81 3.10
C LEU A 421 0.34 -10.68 4.05
N PHE A 422 0.39 -12.01 3.96
CA PHE A 422 -0.28 -12.90 4.93
C PHE A 422 0.26 -12.78 6.36
N TRP A 423 1.53 -12.38 6.54
CA TRP A 423 2.12 -12.18 7.87
C TRP A 423 1.49 -11.01 8.60
N ILE A 424 1.04 -9.97 7.87
CA ILE A 424 0.51 -8.75 8.49
C ILE A 424 -0.75 -9.03 9.33
N PRO A 425 -1.82 -9.67 8.81
CA PRO A 425 -2.96 -10.03 9.65
C PRO A 425 -2.62 -11.04 10.76
N LEU A 426 -1.69 -11.97 10.52
CA LEU A 426 -1.25 -12.93 11.53
C LEU A 426 -0.60 -12.22 12.73
N MET A 427 0.33 -11.32 12.47
CA MET A 427 1.03 -10.54 13.49
C MET A 427 0.08 -9.53 14.17
N LEU A 428 -0.86 -8.92 13.43
CA LEU A 428 -1.93 -8.12 14.02
C LEU A 428 -2.79 -8.95 14.97
N ALA A 429 -3.17 -10.18 14.60
CA ALA A 429 -3.99 -11.05 15.43
C ALA A 429 -3.30 -11.42 16.76
N ILE A 430 -1.98 -11.65 16.73
CA ILE A 430 -1.15 -11.88 17.93
C ILE A 430 -1.10 -10.63 18.81
N TRP A 431 -0.90 -9.45 18.20
CA TRP A 431 -0.87 -8.19 18.92
C TRP A 431 -2.23 -7.87 19.57
N ASN A 432 -3.30 -8.04 18.82
CA ASN A 432 -4.69 -7.83 19.23
C ASN A 432 -5.10 -8.77 20.38
N GLY A 433 -4.65 -10.02 20.37
CA GLY A 433 -4.81 -10.97 21.47
C GLY A 433 -4.04 -10.56 22.73
N GLY A 434 -2.87 -9.96 22.57
CA GLY A 434 -2.08 -9.38 23.66
C GLY A 434 -2.76 -8.26 24.44
N SER A 435 -3.40 -7.33 23.71
CA SER A 435 -4.19 -6.25 24.33
C SER A 435 -5.33 -6.78 25.20
N SER A 436 -5.98 -7.88 24.80
CA SER A 436 -7.06 -8.49 25.60
C SER A 436 -6.64 -9.00 26.98
N LEU A 437 -5.34 -9.22 27.19
CA LEU A 437 -4.78 -9.65 28.47
C LEU A 437 -4.27 -8.48 29.32
N GLN A 438 -4.19 -7.27 28.74
CA GLN A 438 -3.58 -6.08 29.34
C GLN A 438 -4.50 -4.86 29.09
N ASP A 439 -5.71 -4.82 29.65
CA ASP A 439 -6.67 -3.76 29.34
C ASP A 439 -6.63 -2.55 30.32
N ALA A 440 -7.07 -1.40 29.78
CA ALA A 440 -6.99 0.01 30.23
C ALA A 440 -5.63 0.73 30.05
N ASP A 441 -4.56 0.28 30.71
CA ASP A 441 -3.27 0.99 30.73
C ASP A 441 -2.56 0.94 29.36
N TYR A 442 -2.72 -0.16 28.61
CA TYR A 442 -2.13 -0.27 27.27
C TYR A 442 -2.80 0.66 26.24
N ALA A 443 -4.14 0.72 26.22
CA ALA A 443 -4.87 1.60 25.31
C ALA A 443 -4.55 3.07 25.56
N GLN A 444 -4.49 3.49 26.85
CA GLN A 444 -4.05 4.83 27.22
C GLN A 444 -2.61 5.12 26.80
N LYS A 445 -1.67 4.18 27.01
CA LYS A 445 -0.27 4.33 26.58
C LYS A 445 -0.13 4.53 25.07
N VAL A 446 -0.82 3.72 24.27
CA VAL A 446 -0.80 3.85 22.81
C VAL A 446 -1.44 5.17 22.38
N GLN A 447 -2.53 5.58 23.01
CA GLN A 447 -3.20 6.84 22.69
C GLN A 447 -2.37 8.07 23.09
N GLY A 448 -1.60 8.02 24.19
CA GLY A 448 -0.62 9.04 24.55
C GLY A 448 0.52 9.17 23.53
N VAL A 449 1.04 8.04 23.03
CA VAL A 449 2.03 8.04 21.94
C VAL A 449 1.46 8.68 20.68
N LEU A 450 0.20 8.40 20.33
CA LEU A 450 -0.46 8.94 19.14
C LEU A 450 -0.79 10.44 19.26
N THR A 451 -1.17 10.91 20.44
CA THR A 451 -1.59 12.31 20.66
C THR A 451 -0.44 13.25 20.99
N GLY A 452 0.75 12.74 21.32
CA GLY A 452 1.89 13.56 21.75
C GLY A 452 1.71 14.21 23.13
N ASN A 453 0.58 13.95 23.81
CA ASN A 453 0.27 14.49 25.14
C ASN A 453 0.82 13.55 26.23
N GLU A 454 2.14 13.56 26.41
CA GLU A 454 2.81 12.73 27.43
C GLU A 454 2.63 13.26 28.86
N ARG A 455 2.28 14.55 29.04
CA ARG A 455 2.25 15.21 30.35
C ARG A 455 1.08 14.84 31.26
N GLN A 456 0.01 14.22 30.75
CA GLN A 456 -1.12 13.81 31.60
C GLN A 456 -0.92 12.43 32.27
N MET A 457 0.06 11.63 31.84
CA MET A 457 0.26 10.27 32.38
C MET A 457 0.93 10.24 33.76
N HIS A 458 1.79 11.21 34.09
CA HIS A 458 2.44 11.27 35.40
C HIS A 458 1.55 11.88 36.49
N ALA A 459 0.44 12.53 36.14
CA ALA A 459 -0.42 13.24 37.09
C ALA A 459 -1.52 12.35 37.73
N HIS A 460 -1.74 11.13 37.24
CA HIS A 460 -2.77 10.22 37.78
C HIS A 460 -2.22 8.99 38.50
N GLY A 461 -0.90 8.87 38.64
CA GLY A 461 -0.24 7.78 39.39
C GLY A 461 -0.05 8.04 40.89
N HIS A 462 -0.42 9.22 41.40
CA HIS A 462 -0.12 9.63 42.78
C HIS A 462 -1.35 10.18 43.54
N THR A 463 -2.52 9.53 43.48
CA THR A 463 -3.58 9.77 44.48
C THR A 463 -4.53 8.57 44.55
N ALA A 464 -4.14 7.52 45.27
CA ALA A 464 -5.07 6.53 45.81
C ALA A 464 -4.38 5.71 46.92
N HIS A 465 -3.95 6.38 48.01
CA HIS A 465 -3.83 5.69 49.29
C HIS A 465 -5.18 5.82 50.00
N ALA A 466 -5.91 4.70 50.07
CA ALA A 466 -7.06 4.55 50.95
C ALA A 466 -6.57 4.60 52.41
N PRO A 467 -7.28 5.29 53.33
CA PRO A 467 -6.99 5.17 54.75
C PRO A 467 -7.56 3.85 55.27
N GLU A 468 -6.70 3.01 55.86
CA GLU A 468 -7.12 1.95 56.76
C GLU A 468 -7.81 2.57 57.99
N VAL A 469 -9.05 2.16 58.26
CA VAL A 469 -9.74 2.43 59.52
C VAL A 469 -9.47 1.26 60.45
N ARG A 470 -8.79 1.52 61.58
CA ARG A 470 -8.81 0.71 62.79
C ARG A 470 -9.99 1.10 63.66
#